data_AF-A0A962RFX7-F1
#
_entry.id   AF-A0A962RFX7-F1
#
_cell.length_a   1.000
_cell.length_b   1.000
_cell.length_c   1.000
_cell.angle_alpha   90.00
_cell.angle_beta   90.00
_cell.angle_gamma   90.00
#
_symmetry.space_group_name_H-M   'P 1'
#
loop_
_entity.id
_entity.type
_entity.pdbx_description
1 polymer ?
#
loop_
_entity_poly.entity_id
_entity_poly.type
_entity_poly.pdbx_seq_one_letter_code
_entity_poly.pdbx_strand_id
1 'polypeptide(L)'
;MKRQLLNGMVGLGAGLLTLHGGVALAQGCIFGAGSSQPSVRVDDPNIVAWAANRQAGDLDYQPGPGVDPGWDVPQAAVGPADSIGSVDQLSTVVSLGRGGKMTLRFDPPIVDGSGWDFAIFENAFAVGSELFMELAWVEVSADGQVFYRFPTFSSNRRIINRFDTMNPSGVIGFASKDVAGCGTPFDLAVFGGNLPSPIRYVRIIDVVGDGSSTVPSFNPVTFQSDIFPLYDPYPTEGSTGFDLDAVAVRYLDTSNPDPDPDPDPDPEPDTGPADAQVSVPLPPTALGALMLSLAVLLLRAAGRRTVRPGLDPAIGGRRRGGYPT
;
A
#
# COMPACT_ATOMS: atom_id res chain seq x y z
N MET A 1 14.42 -44.23 -64.33
CA MET A 1 13.23 -45.11 -64.35
C MET A 1 12.99 -45.65 -62.94
N LYS A 2 11.71 -45.75 -62.54
CA LYS A 2 11.13 -46.25 -61.26
C LYS A 2 11.13 -45.24 -60.10
N ARG A 3 10.02 -44.50 -59.93
CA ARG A 3 8.77 -44.81 -59.16
C ARG A 3 9.04 -44.83 -57.65
N GLN A 4 8.73 -43.73 -56.96
CA GLN A 4 7.51 -43.53 -56.14
C GLN A 4 7.25 -44.69 -55.17
N LEU A 5 7.36 -44.39 -53.87
CA LEU A 5 6.36 -44.77 -52.88
C LEU A 5 6.42 -43.78 -51.71
N LEU A 6 5.28 -43.14 -51.52
CA LEU A 6 4.89 -42.19 -50.49
C LEU A 6 4.50 -42.99 -49.24
N ASN A 7 4.87 -42.50 -48.05
CA ASN A 7 4.25 -42.72 -46.72
C ASN A 7 5.17 -41.94 -45.76
N GLY A 8 4.80 -40.81 -45.16
CA GLY A 8 3.56 -40.53 -44.46
C GLY A 8 3.93 -40.30 -42.99
N MET A 9 4.47 -39.13 -42.64
CA MET A 9 4.58 -38.67 -41.25
C MET A 9 4.29 -37.18 -41.19
N VAL A 10 3.27 -36.87 -40.41
CA VAL A 10 2.74 -35.55 -40.08
C VAL A 10 3.85 -34.71 -39.44
N GLY A 11 4.30 -33.67 -40.15
CA GLY A 11 5.12 -32.62 -39.57
C GLY A 11 4.22 -31.59 -38.89
N LEU A 12 4.22 -31.57 -37.56
CA LEU A 12 3.71 -30.45 -36.78
C LEU A 12 4.53 -29.20 -37.14
N GLY A 13 3.90 -28.26 -37.84
CA GLY A 13 4.45 -26.92 -38.04
C GLY A 13 4.49 -26.20 -36.70
N ALA A 14 5.69 -25.82 -36.27
CA ALA A 14 5.91 -24.90 -35.16
C ALA A 14 5.44 -23.50 -35.58
N GLY A 15 4.14 -23.24 -35.41
CA GLY A 15 3.61 -21.88 -35.31
C GLY A 15 3.95 -21.36 -33.91
N LEU A 16 5.01 -20.56 -33.81
CA LEU A 16 5.33 -19.80 -32.62
C LEU A 16 4.28 -18.69 -32.46
N LEU A 17 3.13 -19.04 -31.90
CA LEU A 17 2.17 -18.09 -31.39
C LEU A 17 2.76 -17.56 -30.08
N THR A 18 3.36 -16.37 -30.13
CA THR A 18 3.72 -15.60 -28.94
C THR A 18 2.44 -15.23 -28.20
N LEU A 19 1.94 -16.15 -27.36
CA LEU A 19 1.06 -15.78 -26.26
C LEU A 19 1.86 -14.84 -25.37
N HIS A 20 1.53 -13.55 -25.43
CA HIS A 20 1.73 -12.67 -24.30
C HIS A 20 0.79 -13.17 -23.22
N GLY A 21 1.25 -14.19 -22.49
CA GLY A 21 0.63 -14.63 -21.25
C GLY A 21 0.80 -13.52 -20.25
N GLY A 22 -0.10 -12.53 -20.29
CA GLY A 22 -0.46 -11.80 -19.09
C GLY A 22 -0.81 -12.86 -18.07
N VAL A 23 -0.02 -12.95 -17.01
CA VAL A 23 -0.41 -13.73 -15.83
C VAL A 23 -1.58 -12.95 -15.25
N ALA A 24 -2.79 -13.26 -15.72
CA ALA A 24 -4.00 -12.85 -15.05
C ALA A 24 -3.94 -13.50 -13.67
N LEU A 25 -3.69 -12.69 -12.63
CA LEU A 25 -3.95 -13.06 -11.25
C LEU A 25 -5.47 -13.17 -11.10
N ALA A 26 -6.03 -14.24 -11.66
CA ALA A 26 -7.43 -14.64 -11.52
C ALA A 26 -7.59 -15.64 -10.36
N GLN A 27 -6.70 -15.60 -9.37
CA GLN A 27 -7.02 -16.09 -8.03
C GLN A 27 -7.85 -14.98 -7.38
N GLY A 28 -9.16 -15.13 -7.46
CA GLY A 28 -10.11 -14.08 -7.12
C GLY A 28 -9.86 -13.50 -5.74
N CYS A 29 -10.23 -12.23 -5.57
CA CYS A 29 -10.28 -11.54 -4.28
C CYS A 29 -11.14 -12.34 -3.29
N ILE A 30 -10.51 -13.29 -2.61
CA ILE A 30 -11.11 -14.14 -1.60
C ILE A 30 -10.04 -14.34 -0.53
N PHE A 31 -9.79 -13.30 0.26
CA PHE A 31 -9.39 -13.47 1.66
C PHE A 31 -10.04 -12.36 2.50
N GLY A 32 -11.07 -12.78 3.20
CA GLY A 32 -11.86 -12.00 4.15
C GLY A 32 -12.83 -12.95 4.82
N ALA A 33 -12.32 -14.02 5.45
CA ALA A 33 -13.20 -14.97 6.14
C ALA A 33 -13.73 -14.34 7.42
N GLY A 34 -14.75 -13.49 7.32
CA GLY A 34 -15.36 -12.85 8.48
C GLY A 34 -15.98 -11.47 8.22
N SER A 35 -15.65 -10.80 7.11
CA SER A 35 -16.36 -9.57 6.72
C SER A 35 -17.60 -9.90 5.90
N SER A 36 -18.73 -9.28 6.23
CA SER A 36 -19.97 -9.34 5.45
C SER A 36 -19.88 -8.67 4.07
N GLN A 37 -18.72 -8.07 3.74
CA GLN A 37 -18.44 -7.37 2.48
C GLN A 37 -17.27 -8.09 1.77
N PRO A 38 -17.46 -8.63 0.56
CA PRO A 38 -16.37 -9.17 -0.25
C PRO A 38 -15.43 -8.05 -0.71
N SER A 39 -14.15 -8.37 -0.98
CA SER A 39 -13.22 -7.39 -1.56
C SER A 39 -13.69 -6.86 -2.91
N VAL A 40 -13.24 -5.65 -3.25
CA VAL A 40 -13.50 -5.01 -4.54
C VAL A 40 -12.33 -5.31 -5.48
N ARG A 41 -12.59 -5.93 -6.64
CA ARG A 41 -11.55 -6.12 -7.66
C ARG A 41 -11.19 -4.80 -8.31
N VAL A 42 -9.94 -4.61 -8.70
CA VAL A 42 -9.50 -3.42 -9.46
C VAL A 42 -10.29 -3.22 -10.77
N ASP A 43 -10.80 -4.29 -11.37
CA ASP A 43 -11.64 -4.27 -12.58
C ASP A 43 -13.14 -4.37 -12.28
N ASP A 44 -13.57 -4.12 -11.04
CA ASP A 44 -14.99 -4.15 -10.67
C ASP A 44 -15.77 -3.10 -11.49
N PRO A 45 -16.81 -3.49 -12.25
CA PRO A 45 -17.54 -2.60 -13.13
C PRO A 45 -18.35 -1.53 -12.39
N ASN A 46 -18.51 -1.64 -11.06
CA ASN A 46 -19.15 -0.63 -10.25
C ASN A 46 -18.20 0.51 -9.86
N ILE A 47 -16.88 0.38 -10.09
CA ILE A 47 -15.96 1.50 -9.90
C ILE A 47 -16.26 2.57 -10.96
N VAL A 48 -16.62 3.78 -10.52
CA VAL A 48 -16.94 4.90 -11.40
C VAL A 48 -15.82 5.93 -11.49
N ALA A 49 -14.93 5.97 -10.49
CA ALA A 49 -13.80 6.87 -10.46
C ALA A 49 -12.68 6.35 -9.54
N TRP A 50 -11.52 6.99 -9.66
CA TRP A 50 -10.36 6.81 -8.81
C TRP A 50 -9.94 8.16 -8.22
N ALA A 51 -9.22 8.12 -7.09
CA ALA A 51 -8.52 9.30 -6.59
C ALA A 51 -7.64 9.90 -7.70
N ALA A 52 -7.61 11.23 -7.75
CA ALA A 52 -6.92 11.98 -8.77
C ALA A 52 -6.22 13.19 -8.15
N ASN A 53 -5.14 13.63 -8.78
CA ASN A 53 -4.45 14.87 -8.45
C ASN A 53 -4.73 15.88 -9.56
N ARG A 54 -5.91 16.51 -9.52
CA ARG A 54 -6.38 17.43 -10.56
C ARG A 54 -5.91 18.86 -10.31
N GLN A 55 -5.80 19.24 -9.04
CA GLN A 55 -5.29 20.54 -8.62
C GLN A 55 -4.43 20.42 -7.36
N ALA A 56 -3.74 21.50 -7.00
CA ALA A 56 -2.97 21.51 -5.76
C ALA A 56 -3.90 21.33 -4.55
N GLY A 57 -3.41 20.65 -3.52
CA GLY A 57 -4.21 20.36 -2.33
C GLY A 57 -5.13 19.13 -2.46
N ASP A 58 -5.25 18.50 -3.63
CA ASP A 58 -5.98 17.23 -3.74
C ASP A 58 -5.30 16.09 -2.97
N LEU A 59 -3.98 16.20 -2.79
CA LEU A 59 -3.14 15.26 -2.08
C LEU A 59 -2.42 15.98 -0.93
N ASP A 60 -2.77 15.65 0.32
CA ASP A 60 -2.06 16.10 1.53
C ASP A 60 -1.34 14.89 2.16
N TYR A 61 -0.05 14.77 1.83
CA TYR A 61 0.82 13.68 2.27
C TYR A 61 1.74 14.14 3.40
N GLN A 62 1.71 13.40 4.51
CA GLN A 62 2.53 13.64 5.69
C GLN A 62 3.22 12.33 6.08
N PRO A 63 4.40 12.03 5.51
CA PRO A 63 5.11 10.78 5.77
C PRO A 63 5.53 10.66 7.23
N GLY A 64 5.39 9.45 7.77
CA GLY A 64 6.03 9.02 9.00
C GLY A 64 7.51 8.67 8.75
N PRO A 65 8.29 8.42 9.82
CA PRO A 65 9.69 8.02 9.69
C PRO A 65 9.82 6.62 9.08
N GLY A 66 10.96 6.37 8.43
CA GLY A 66 11.36 5.05 7.92
C GLY A 66 11.09 4.81 6.44
N VAL A 67 10.45 5.75 5.75
CA VAL A 67 10.23 5.66 4.30
C VAL A 67 11.54 5.96 3.57
N ASP A 68 12.00 5.01 2.75
CA ASP A 68 13.16 5.20 1.88
C ASP A 68 12.81 6.10 0.66
N PRO A 69 13.76 6.87 0.12
CA PRO A 69 13.50 7.73 -1.04
C PRO A 69 12.91 6.98 -2.23
N GLY A 70 11.82 7.49 -2.79
CA GLY A 70 11.11 6.91 -3.92
C GLY A 70 9.86 6.10 -3.54
N TRP A 71 9.70 5.76 -2.25
CA TRP A 71 8.43 5.27 -1.69
C TRP A 71 7.54 6.42 -1.18
N ASP A 72 8.07 7.63 -1.10
CA ASP A 72 7.44 8.85 -0.58
C ASP A 72 6.82 9.72 -1.68
N VAL A 73 6.33 9.09 -2.77
CA VAL A 73 5.79 9.78 -3.95
C VAL A 73 4.25 9.73 -3.93
N PRO A 74 3.55 10.76 -3.45
CA PRO A 74 2.09 10.72 -3.27
C PRO A 74 1.30 10.53 -4.57
N GLN A 75 1.88 10.87 -5.72
CA GLN A 75 1.27 10.66 -7.03
C GLN A 75 1.10 9.18 -7.38
N ALA A 76 1.78 8.26 -6.69
CA ALA A 76 1.59 6.83 -6.88
C ALA A 76 0.19 6.36 -6.43
N ALA A 77 -0.50 7.09 -5.54
CA ALA A 77 -1.84 6.76 -5.07
C ALA A 77 -3.00 7.16 -6.03
N VAL A 78 -2.67 7.65 -7.23
CA VAL A 78 -3.63 8.24 -8.17
C VAL A 78 -3.91 7.30 -9.33
N GLY A 79 -5.19 7.20 -9.70
CA GLY A 79 -5.64 6.35 -10.80
C GLY A 79 -5.93 4.91 -10.34
N PRO A 80 -6.13 3.98 -11.31
CA PRO A 80 -6.36 2.58 -11.03
C PRO A 80 -5.18 1.94 -10.31
N ALA A 81 -5.47 1.11 -9.31
CA ALA A 81 -4.48 0.27 -8.65
C ALA A 81 -3.67 -0.55 -9.67
N ASP A 82 -2.35 -0.57 -9.53
CA ASP A 82 -1.45 -1.30 -10.44
C ASP A 82 -0.35 -2.09 -9.73
N SER A 83 -0.38 -2.14 -8.40
CA SER A 83 0.45 -3.04 -7.62
C SER A 83 0.13 -4.50 -7.93
N ILE A 84 1.19 -5.34 -7.97
CA ILE A 84 1.09 -6.79 -8.14
C ILE A 84 1.41 -7.54 -6.84
N GLY A 85 1.62 -6.82 -5.73
CA GLY A 85 1.93 -7.41 -4.42
C GLY A 85 3.36 -7.94 -4.33
N SER A 86 4.34 -7.04 -4.39
CA SER A 86 5.76 -7.39 -4.37
C SER A 86 6.59 -6.30 -3.69
N VAL A 87 7.65 -6.71 -2.99
CA VAL A 87 8.58 -5.84 -2.23
C VAL A 87 9.48 -4.95 -3.11
N ASP A 88 9.49 -5.15 -4.43
CA ASP A 88 10.40 -4.47 -5.37
C ASP A 88 9.68 -3.46 -6.29
N GLN A 89 8.42 -3.08 -6.01
CA GLN A 89 7.64 -2.17 -6.85
C GLN A 89 7.71 -0.70 -6.40
N LEU A 90 8.91 -0.13 -6.50
CA LEU A 90 9.07 1.32 -6.45
C LEU A 90 8.16 1.96 -7.51
N SER A 91 7.43 3.01 -7.15
CA SER A 91 6.52 3.84 -7.99
C SER A 91 5.06 3.40 -8.23
N THR A 92 4.63 2.22 -7.77
CA THR A 92 3.20 1.81 -7.85
C THR A 92 2.43 2.12 -6.57
N VAL A 93 3.12 2.43 -5.47
CA VAL A 93 2.50 2.77 -4.19
C VAL A 93 3.20 3.95 -3.54
N VAL A 94 2.49 4.65 -2.67
CA VAL A 94 3.07 5.58 -1.69
C VAL A 94 3.04 4.96 -0.31
N SER A 95 4.21 4.82 0.30
CA SER A 95 4.34 4.31 1.66
C SER A 95 4.06 5.43 2.65
N LEU A 96 3.23 5.18 3.67
CA LEU A 96 2.85 6.22 4.61
C LEU A 96 3.91 6.50 5.66
N GLY A 97 4.84 5.59 5.94
CA GLY A 97 5.75 5.72 7.08
C GLY A 97 5.04 5.45 8.40
N ARG A 98 5.82 5.20 9.47
CA ARG A 98 5.25 4.86 10.79
C ARG A 98 4.37 5.99 11.33
N GLY A 99 3.07 5.75 11.42
CA GLY A 99 2.07 6.73 11.86
C GLY A 99 1.90 7.92 10.91
N GLY A 100 2.42 7.85 9.68
CA GLY A 100 2.17 8.87 8.67
C GLY A 100 0.77 8.75 8.08
N LYS A 101 0.42 9.70 7.20
CA LYS A 101 -0.93 9.79 6.65
C LYS A 101 -0.97 10.42 5.26
N MET A 102 -2.05 10.12 4.56
CA MET A 102 -2.43 10.71 3.28
C MET A 102 -3.89 11.12 3.34
N THR A 103 -4.21 12.38 3.03
CA THR A 103 -5.57 12.85 2.80
C THR A 103 -5.78 13.10 1.32
N LEU A 104 -6.80 12.48 0.73
CA LEU A 104 -7.17 12.63 -0.67
C LEU A 104 -8.50 13.38 -0.79
N ARG A 105 -8.54 14.41 -1.62
CA ARG A 105 -9.76 15.14 -1.96
C ARG A 105 -10.47 14.48 -3.15
N PHE A 106 -11.79 14.46 -3.10
CA PHE A 106 -12.66 13.97 -4.15
C PHE A 106 -13.55 15.09 -4.65
N ASP A 107 -13.38 15.38 -5.93
CA ASP A 107 -14.24 16.25 -6.71
C ASP A 107 -14.58 15.56 -8.05
N PRO A 108 -15.86 15.24 -8.32
CA PRO A 108 -17.03 15.40 -7.44
C PRO A 108 -16.90 14.63 -6.11
N PRO A 109 -17.65 14.99 -5.06
CA PRO A 109 -17.54 14.32 -3.76
C PRO A 109 -18.24 12.96 -3.74
N ILE A 110 -17.83 12.11 -2.80
CA ILE A 110 -18.38 10.77 -2.57
C ILE A 110 -19.72 10.90 -1.83
N VAL A 111 -20.70 10.08 -2.18
CA VAL A 111 -22.01 10.00 -1.51
C VAL A 111 -22.32 8.60 -1.04
N ASP A 112 -23.11 8.52 0.03
CA ASP A 112 -23.64 7.26 0.57
C ASP A 112 -24.67 6.66 -0.40
N GLY A 113 -24.43 5.42 -0.80
CA GLY A 113 -25.26 4.65 -1.72
C GLY A 113 -25.57 3.26 -1.17
N SER A 114 -25.90 2.34 -2.07
CA SER A 114 -26.17 0.95 -1.65
C SER A 114 -24.88 0.14 -1.59
N GLY A 115 -24.53 -0.32 -0.38
CA GLY A 115 -23.31 -1.09 -0.12
C GLY A 115 -22.09 -0.19 -0.05
N TRP A 116 -20.91 -0.72 -0.39
CA TRP A 116 -19.68 0.09 -0.37
C TRP A 116 -19.73 1.31 -1.29
N ASP A 117 -19.12 2.41 -0.85
CA ASP A 117 -19.06 3.69 -1.56
C ASP A 117 -17.68 4.00 -2.10
N PHE A 118 -16.63 3.54 -1.40
CA PHE A 118 -15.26 3.58 -1.86
C PHE A 118 -14.47 2.36 -1.38
N ALA A 119 -13.32 2.10 -2.01
CA ALA A 119 -12.43 1.00 -1.63
C ALA A 119 -10.96 1.46 -1.66
N ILE A 120 -10.17 0.98 -0.71
CA ILE A 120 -8.74 1.32 -0.59
C ILE A 120 -7.90 0.10 -0.94
N PHE A 121 -6.92 0.29 -1.82
CA PHE A 121 -6.00 -0.72 -2.33
C PHE A 121 -4.62 -0.52 -1.70
N GLU A 122 -4.00 -1.63 -1.30
CA GLU A 122 -2.64 -1.70 -0.78
C GLU A 122 -1.89 -2.86 -1.46
N ASN A 123 -0.57 -2.91 -1.30
CA ASN A 123 0.28 -3.91 -1.94
C ASN A 123 0.41 -5.25 -1.17
N ALA A 124 -0.55 -5.63 -0.32
CA ALA A 124 -0.48 -6.88 0.43
C ALA A 124 -0.30 -8.08 -0.49
N PHE A 125 0.43 -9.08 0.00
CA PHE A 125 0.64 -10.32 -0.74
C PHE A 125 0.47 -11.55 0.14
N ALA A 126 -0.07 -12.61 -0.46
CA ALA A 126 -0.36 -13.84 0.24
C ALA A 126 0.90 -14.68 0.45
N VAL A 127 1.04 -15.21 1.67
CA VAL A 127 1.98 -16.28 2.01
C VAL A 127 1.17 -17.44 2.59
N GLY A 128 0.83 -18.39 1.72
CA GLY A 128 -0.10 -19.47 2.09
C GLY A 128 -1.51 -18.93 2.31
N SER A 129 -2.03 -19.06 3.53
CA SER A 129 -3.37 -18.57 3.92
C SER A 129 -3.34 -17.29 4.75
N GLU A 130 -2.16 -16.72 4.98
CA GLU A 130 -1.97 -15.44 5.66
C GLU A 130 -1.49 -14.38 4.66
N LEU A 131 -1.58 -13.11 5.05
CA LEU A 131 -1.08 -11.99 4.26
C LEU A 131 0.09 -11.34 4.97
N PHE A 132 1.08 -10.92 4.19
CA PHE A 132 1.87 -9.75 4.56
C PHE A 132 0.99 -8.55 4.20
N MET A 133 0.53 -7.83 5.22
CA MET A 133 -0.38 -6.70 5.09
C MET A 133 -0.08 -5.69 6.19
N GLU A 134 0.03 -4.42 5.82
CA GLU A 134 0.18 -3.31 6.75
C GLU A 134 -1.18 -2.62 6.89
N LEU A 135 -1.59 -2.28 8.12
CA LEU A 135 -2.93 -1.76 8.38
C LEU A 135 -2.94 -0.23 8.37
N ALA A 136 -4.05 0.36 7.94
CA ALA A 136 -4.30 1.78 8.13
C ALA A 136 -5.69 2.09 8.67
N TRP A 137 -5.78 3.13 9.48
CA TRP A 137 -7.04 3.75 9.85
C TRP A 137 -7.63 4.49 8.65
N VAL A 138 -8.96 4.51 8.57
CA VAL A 138 -9.68 5.24 7.54
C VAL A 138 -10.62 6.24 8.18
N GLU A 139 -10.54 7.47 7.73
CA GLU A 139 -11.40 8.57 8.14
C GLU A 139 -11.98 9.29 6.93
N VAL A 140 -13.18 9.84 7.09
CA VAL A 140 -13.85 10.62 6.05
C VAL A 140 -14.26 11.99 6.58
N SER A 141 -14.30 12.98 5.69
CA SER A 141 -14.71 14.34 6.04
C SER A 141 -15.43 15.02 4.88
N ALA A 142 -16.41 15.87 5.22
CA ALA A 142 -17.07 16.76 4.28
C ALA A 142 -16.30 18.07 4.06
N ASP A 143 -15.57 18.55 5.08
CA ASP A 143 -14.96 19.89 5.13
C ASP A 143 -13.43 19.89 5.21
N GLY A 144 -12.81 18.73 5.39
CA GLY A 144 -11.35 18.59 5.54
C GLY A 144 -10.83 19.03 6.91
N GLN A 145 -11.72 19.32 7.86
CA GLN A 145 -11.38 19.75 9.22
C GLN A 145 -11.85 18.73 10.26
N VAL A 146 -13.11 18.30 10.18
CA VAL A 146 -13.70 17.31 11.09
C VAL A 146 -13.71 15.95 10.41
N PHE A 147 -13.01 14.98 10.98
CA PHE A 147 -12.88 13.64 10.44
C PHE A 147 -13.62 12.61 11.28
N TYR A 148 -14.31 11.70 10.60
CA TYR A 148 -15.07 10.60 11.18
C TYR A 148 -14.36 9.28 10.85
N ARG A 149 -13.88 8.58 11.88
CA ARG A 149 -13.13 7.33 11.73
C ARG A 149 -14.06 6.13 11.64
N PHE A 150 -13.78 5.23 10.69
CA PHE A 150 -14.50 3.97 10.58
C PHE A 150 -14.34 3.10 11.83
N PRO A 151 -15.42 2.46 12.32
CA PRO A 151 -15.32 1.46 13.38
C PRO A 151 -14.40 0.32 12.96
N THR A 152 -13.51 -0.08 13.87
CA THR A 152 -12.43 -1.01 13.59
C THR A 152 -12.37 -2.13 14.61
N PHE A 153 -11.96 -3.31 14.16
CA PHE A 153 -11.76 -4.47 15.03
C PHE A 153 -10.64 -5.33 14.47
N SER A 154 -9.78 -5.83 15.36
CA SER A 154 -8.81 -6.88 15.05
C SER A 154 -8.92 -7.96 16.12
N SER A 155 -8.91 -9.24 15.72
CA SER A 155 -8.75 -10.38 16.63
C SER A 155 -7.32 -10.91 16.71
N ASN A 156 -6.40 -10.34 15.91
CA ASN A 156 -4.98 -10.67 15.99
C ASN A 156 -4.41 -10.16 17.33
N ARG A 157 -3.76 -11.06 18.09
CA ARG A 157 -3.18 -10.78 19.41
C ARG A 157 -1.68 -11.09 19.48
N ARG A 158 -1.13 -11.60 18.39
CA ARG A 158 0.27 -12.01 18.27
C ARG A 158 1.09 -10.83 17.77
N ILE A 159 2.26 -10.61 18.36
CA ILE A 159 3.27 -9.70 17.81
C ILE A 159 3.68 -10.22 16.42
N ILE A 160 3.62 -9.35 15.42
CA ILE A 160 4.00 -9.66 14.04
C ILE A 160 5.36 -9.01 13.79
N ASN A 161 6.40 -9.81 13.53
CA ASN A 161 7.71 -9.24 13.23
C ASN A 161 7.71 -8.62 11.83
N ARG A 162 8.67 -7.74 11.58
CA ARG A 162 8.97 -7.03 10.33
C ARG A 162 8.48 -7.64 9.01
N PHE A 163 8.67 -8.94 8.77
CA PHE A 163 8.30 -9.60 7.50
C PHE A 163 7.44 -10.86 7.71
N ASP A 164 6.83 -10.97 8.89
CA ASP A 164 5.88 -12.04 9.18
C ASP A 164 4.50 -11.69 8.62
N THR A 165 3.70 -12.73 8.42
CA THR A 165 2.31 -12.61 7.96
C THR A 165 1.32 -12.68 9.11
N MET A 166 0.08 -12.29 8.84
CA MET A 166 -1.04 -12.35 9.77
C MET A 166 -2.34 -12.78 9.08
N ASN A 167 -3.31 -13.22 9.88
CA ASN A 167 -4.59 -13.69 9.37
C ASN A 167 -5.56 -12.50 9.12
N PRO A 168 -6.05 -12.29 7.88
CA PRO A 168 -6.93 -11.17 7.55
C PRO A 168 -8.38 -11.36 8.04
N SER A 169 -8.80 -12.60 8.32
CA SER A 169 -10.18 -13.01 8.64
C SER A 169 -10.80 -12.25 9.82
N GLY A 170 -9.95 -11.79 10.74
CA GLY A 170 -10.33 -11.13 11.97
C GLY A 170 -10.07 -9.63 11.98
N VAL A 171 -9.85 -9.00 10.83
CA VAL A 171 -9.54 -7.58 10.66
C VAL A 171 -10.70 -6.89 9.94
N ILE A 172 -11.25 -5.85 10.54
CA ILE A 172 -12.46 -5.15 10.09
C ILE A 172 -12.25 -3.64 10.20
N GLY A 173 -12.66 -2.89 9.17
CA GLY A 173 -12.68 -1.42 9.18
C GLY A 173 -11.32 -0.74 9.04
N PHE A 174 -10.26 -1.52 8.88
CA PHE A 174 -8.93 -1.04 8.49
C PHE A 174 -8.79 -1.07 6.98
N ALA A 175 -8.02 -0.14 6.43
CA ALA A 175 -7.45 -0.34 5.11
C ALA A 175 -6.39 -1.44 5.18
N SER A 176 -6.32 -2.22 4.09
CA SER A 176 -5.69 -3.53 3.95
C SER A 176 -6.27 -4.67 4.79
N LYS A 177 -6.73 -5.69 4.06
CA LYS A 177 -6.95 -7.07 4.49
C LYS A 177 -7.05 -8.02 3.27
N ASP A 178 -6.77 -7.47 2.09
CA ASP A 178 -7.03 -8.04 0.77
C ASP A 178 -5.73 -7.92 -0.02
N VAL A 179 -5.41 -8.92 -0.85
CA VAL A 179 -4.18 -8.94 -1.66
C VAL A 179 -4.18 -7.83 -2.71
N ALA A 180 -3.01 -7.43 -3.18
CA ALA A 180 -2.82 -6.48 -4.27
C ALA A 180 -3.73 -6.79 -5.48
N GLY A 181 -4.30 -5.73 -6.06
CA GLY A 181 -5.38 -5.82 -7.05
C GLY A 181 -6.79 -6.00 -6.48
N CYS A 182 -6.92 -6.09 -5.15
CA CYS A 182 -8.18 -6.15 -4.41
C CYS A 182 -8.22 -5.04 -3.35
N GLY A 183 -9.27 -4.22 -3.36
CA GLY A 183 -9.48 -3.15 -2.40
C GLY A 183 -10.38 -3.57 -1.25
N THR A 184 -10.09 -3.05 -0.06
CA THR A 184 -10.97 -3.15 1.10
C THR A 184 -12.14 -2.19 0.94
N PRO A 185 -13.41 -2.65 0.91
CA PRO A 185 -14.58 -1.78 0.76
C PRO A 185 -14.93 -1.02 2.05
N PHE A 186 -15.42 0.20 1.89
CA PHE A 186 -15.93 1.07 2.93
C PHE A 186 -17.33 1.58 2.56
N ASP A 187 -18.26 1.45 3.50
CA ASP A 187 -19.68 1.79 3.37
C ASP A 187 -20.00 2.89 4.40
N LEU A 188 -20.35 4.08 3.90
CA LEU A 188 -20.63 5.28 4.67
C LEU A 188 -21.87 5.12 5.55
N ALA A 189 -22.79 4.20 5.21
CA ALA A 189 -23.98 3.93 6.01
C ALA A 189 -23.65 3.45 7.43
N VAL A 190 -22.41 3.00 7.70
CA VAL A 190 -21.93 2.66 9.06
C VAL A 190 -22.06 3.84 10.05
N PHE A 191 -22.02 5.08 9.56
CA PHE A 191 -22.16 6.28 10.39
C PHE A 191 -23.62 6.71 10.59
N GLY A 192 -24.55 6.16 9.80
CA GLY A 192 -25.94 6.58 9.77
C GLY A 192 -26.11 8.08 9.47
N GLY A 193 -27.19 8.69 9.96
CA GLY A 193 -27.51 10.10 9.70
C GLY A 193 -26.62 11.13 10.42
N ASN A 194 -25.54 10.70 11.11
CA ASN A 194 -24.65 11.59 11.85
C ASN A 194 -23.45 12.09 11.02
N LEU A 195 -23.26 11.55 9.82
CA LEU A 195 -22.16 11.91 8.94
C LEU A 195 -22.55 13.13 8.07
N PRO A 196 -21.84 14.26 8.17
CA PRO A 196 -21.99 15.35 7.22
C PRO A 196 -21.70 14.85 5.80
N SER A 197 -22.56 15.21 4.84
CA SER A 197 -22.46 14.77 3.44
C SER A 197 -22.59 15.97 2.48
N PRO A 198 -22.03 15.87 1.26
CA PRO A 198 -21.25 14.75 0.73
C PRO A 198 -19.81 14.69 1.28
N ILE A 199 -19.12 13.57 1.09
CA ILE A 199 -17.74 13.36 1.56
C ILE A 199 -16.75 13.84 0.52
N ARG A 200 -15.96 14.86 0.89
CA ARG A 200 -14.92 15.44 0.03
C ARG A 200 -13.53 14.89 0.31
N TYR A 201 -13.30 14.30 1.48
CA TYR A 201 -11.96 13.88 1.89
C TYR A 201 -11.97 12.47 2.45
N VAL A 202 -11.03 11.65 2.00
CA VAL A 202 -10.67 10.37 2.62
C VAL A 202 -9.27 10.52 3.18
N ARG A 203 -9.09 10.24 4.47
CA ARG A 203 -7.79 10.22 5.13
C ARG A 203 -7.43 8.79 5.52
N ILE A 204 -6.21 8.40 5.19
CA ILE A 204 -5.62 7.10 5.45
C ILE A 204 -4.42 7.33 6.34
N ILE A 205 -4.35 6.64 7.48
CA ILE A 205 -3.30 6.83 8.49
C ILE A 205 -2.71 5.48 8.84
N ASP A 206 -1.41 5.34 8.73
CA ASP A 206 -0.68 4.13 9.12
C ASP A 206 -0.99 3.71 10.58
N VAL A 207 -1.17 2.41 10.79
CA VAL A 207 -1.20 1.82 12.13
C VAL A 207 0.24 1.51 12.54
N VAL A 208 0.70 2.11 13.64
CA VAL A 208 1.97 1.66 14.24
C VAL A 208 1.73 0.33 14.94
N GLY A 209 2.08 -0.79 14.28
CA GLY A 209 1.84 -2.16 14.73
C GLY A 209 2.74 -2.72 15.82
N ASP A 210 3.36 -1.87 16.64
CA ASP A 210 4.20 -2.31 17.77
C ASP A 210 3.39 -2.60 19.05
N GLY A 211 2.06 -2.47 18.98
CA GLY A 211 1.14 -2.59 20.10
C GLY A 211 0.84 -1.28 20.83
N SER A 212 1.43 -0.15 20.43
CA SER A 212 1.09 1.18 20.98
C SER A 212 -0.26 1.70 20.48
N SER A 213 -0.63 1.34 19.25
CA SER A 213 -1.96 1.56 18.69
C SER A 213 -2.96 0.60 19.31
N THR A 214 -4.17 1.07 19.62
CA THR A 214 -5.18 0.22 20.27
C THR A 214 -6.58 0.36 19.66
N VAL A 215 -7.37 -0.71 19.73
CA VAL A 215 -8.80 -0.71 19.38
C VAL A 215 -9.65 -1.13 20.57
N PRO A 216 -10.84 -0.53 20.73
CA PRO A 216 -11.89 -1.12 21.55
C PRO A 216 -12.27 -2.48 20.94
N SER A 217 -12.36 -3.51 21.77
CA SER A 217 -13.02 -4.75 21.36
C SER A 217 -13.92 -5.25 22.48
N PHE A 218 -15.08 -5.74 22.09
CA PHE A 218 -16.01 -6.37 23.01
C PHE A 218 -15.59 -7.81 23.24
N ASN A 219 -15.36 -8.18 24.51
CA ASN A 219 -15.17 -9.57 24.89
C ASN A 219 -16.55 -10.22 25.15
N PRO A 220 -17.04 -11.11 24.27
CA PRO A 220 -18.38 -11.68 24.40
C PRO A 220 -18.51 -12.70 25.55
N VAL A 221 -17.39 -13.11 26.17
CA VAL A 221 -17.39 -14.03 27.32
C VAL A 221 -17.48 -13.26 28.63
N THR A 222 -16.78 -12.13 28.74
CA THR A 222 -16.75 -11.32 29.96
C THR A 222 -17.73 -10.14 29.95
N PHE A 223 -18.37 -9.86 28.81
CA PHE A 223 -19.21 -8.68 28.59
C PHE A 223 -18.51 -7.37 28.95
N GLN A 224 -17.18 -7.34 28.81
CA GLN A 224 -16.35 -6.15 29.05
C GLN A 224 -15.86 -5.57 27.73
N SER A 225 -15.85 -4.24 27.67
CA SER A 225 -15.11 -3.48 26.68
C SER A 225 -13.66 -3.42 27.13
N ASP A 226 -12.79 -4.12 26.40
CA ASP A 226 -11.36 -4.07 26.61
C ASP A 226 -10.72 -3.25 25.49
N ILE A 227 -9.53 -2.70 25.78
CA ILE A 227 -8.68 -2.02 24.81
C ILE A 227 -7.57 -3.00 24.44
N PHE A 228 -7.47 -3.36 23.16
CA PHE A 228 -6.47 -4.32 22.69
C PHE A 228 -5.39 -3.63 21.88
N PRO A 229 -4.11 -3.98 22.09
CA PRO A 229 -3.03 -3.55 21.23
C PRO A 229 -3.23 -4.09 19.81
N LEU A 230 -2.88 -3.28 18.82
CA LEU A 230 -2.83 -3.66 17.42
C LEU A 230 -1.41 -4.08 17.05
N TYR A 231 -1.35 -5.14 16.27
CA TYR A 231 -0.11 -5.65 15.69
C TYR A 231 -0.34 -5.91 14.20
N ASP A 232 0.58 -5.40 13.41
CA ASP A 232 0.84 -5.73 12.02
C ASP A 232 2.38 -5.77 11.83
N PRO A 233 2.93 -6.09 10.66
CA PRO A 233 4.38 -6.24 10.48
C PRO A 233 5.17 -5.03 10.96
N TYR A 234 5.96 -5.20 12.02
CA TYR A 234 6.73 -4.09 12.60
C TYR A 234 8.11 -4.52 13.17
N PRO A 235 9.11 -3.62 13.12
CA PRO A 235 9.16 -2.43 12.26
C PRO A 235 9.50 -2.85 10.84
N THR A 236 8.79 -2.37 9.82
CA THR A 236 9.18 -2.50 8.39
C THR A 236 10.30 -1.52 8.02
N GLU A 237 10.98 -1.76 6.89
CA GLU A 237 12.07 -0.93 6.32
C GLU A 237 11.90 -0.87 4.80
N GLY A 238 12.33 0.21 4.15
CA GLY A 238 12.06 0.46 2.74
C GLY A 238 10.72 1.16 2.57
N SER A 239 9.71 0.42 2.12
CA SER A 239 8.31 0.83 2.13
C SER A 239 7.73 0.65 3.54
N THR A 240 8.13 1.53 4.46
CA THR A 240 7.75 1.38 5.87
C THR A 240 6.31 1.84 6.09
N GLY A 241 5.49 0.99 6.71
CA GLY A 241 4.10 1.32 7.03
C GLY A 241 3.22 1.17 5.80
N PHE A 242 1.92 1.44 5.97
CA PHE A 242 0.91 1.21 4.94
C PHE A 242 1.31 1.72 3.54
N ASP A 243 1.27 0.83 2.56
CA ASP A 243 1.64 1.09 1.17
C ASP A 243 0.39 1.33 0.30
N LEU A 244 -0.04 2.58 0.20
CA LEU A 244 -1.24 2.99 -0.53
C LEU A 244 -1.02 2.90 -2.05
N ASP A 245 -1.80 2.03 -2.70
CA ASP A 245 -1.84 1.84 -4.15
C ASP A 245 -2.90 2.75 -4.80
N ALA A 246 -4.15 2.69 -4.32
CA ALA A 246 -5.22 3.50 -4.88
C ALA A 246 -6.44 3.64 -3.96
N VAL A 247 -7.30 4.60 -4.31
CA VAL A 247 -8.66 4.69 -3.76
C VAL A 247 -9.68 4.74 -4.91
N ALA A 248 -10.55 3.74 -4.96
CA ALA A 248 -11.65 3.66 -5.93
C ALA A 248 -12.96 4.19 -5.32
N VAL A 249 -13.84 4.74 -6.16
CA VAL A 249 -15.15 5.26 -5.76
C VAL A 249 -16.26 4.62 -6.59
N ARG A 250 -17.40 4.34 -5.94
CA ARG A 250 -18.62 3.79 -6.56
C ARG A 250 -19.71 4.82 -6.78
N TYR A 251 -19.88 5.76 -5.85
CA TYR A 251 -20.95 6.76 -5.92
C TYR A 251 -20.38 8.17 -5.73
N LEU A 252 -20.70 9.04 -6.69
CA LEU A 252 -20.28 10.44 -6.72
C LEU A 252 -21.50 11.35 -6.86
N ASP A 253 -21.48 12.50 -6.19
CA ASP A 253 -22.44 13.57 -6.43
C ASP A 253 -21.94 14.48 -7.55
N THR A 254 -22.17 14.08 -8.79
CA THR A 254 -21.78 14.86 -9.98
C THR A 254 -22.56 16.18 -10.13
N SER A 255 -23.59 16.42 -9.31
CA SER A 255 -24.34 17.67 -9.31
C SER A 255 -23.75 18.74 -8.38
N ASN A 256 -22.80 18.34 -7.53
CA ASN A 256 -22.13 19.20 -6.57
C ASN A 256 -20.59 19.15 -6.75
N PRO A 257 -20.08 19.46 -7.96
CA PRO A 257 -18.65 19.69 -8.12
C PRO A 257 -18.23 20.84 -7.21
N ASP A 258 -16.99 20.84 -6.77
CA ASP A 258 -16.46 21.94 -5.99
C ASP A 258 -16.61 23.26 -6.77
N PRO A 259 -17.30 24.28 -6.22
CA PRO A 259 -17.43 25.57 -6.89
C PRO A 259 -16.10 26.31 -7.00
N ASP A 260 -15.09 25.94 -6.20
CA ASP A 260 -13.76 26.56 -6.21
C ASP A 260 -12.63 25.53 -6.37
N PRO A 261 -12.09 25.35 -7.59
CA PRO A 261 -10.96 24.47 -7.82
C PRO A 261 -9.63 25.02 -7.26
N ASP A 262 -9.56 26.29 -6.87
CA ASP A 262 -8.27 26.87 -6.48
C ASP A 262 -7.88 26.58 -5.00
N PRO A 263 -6.60 26.27 -4.74
CA PRO A 263 -6.08 25.90 -3.42
C PRO A 263 -5.85 27.09 -2.48
N ASP A 264 -6.04 28.31 -2.95
CA ASP A 264 -5.89 29.51 -2.14
C ASP A 264 -7.26 29.87 -1.57
N PRO A 265 -7.41 29.98 -0.23
CA PRO A 265 -8.56 30.66 0.31
C PRO A 265 -8.41 32.12 -0.11
N ASP A 266 -9.02 32.51 -1.22
CA ASP A 266 -9.42 33.91 -1.38
C ASP A 266 -10.15 34.24 -0.07
N PRO A 267 -9.63 35.15 0.77
CA PRO A 267 -10.42 35.59 1.90
C PRO A 267 -11.70 36.13 1.28
N GLU A 268 -12.86 35.60 1.70
CA GLU A 268 -14.15 36.19 1.37
C GLU A 268 -13.99 37.71 1.44
N PRO A 269 -14.46 38.49 0.46
CA PRO A 269 -14.22 39.93 0.45
C PRO A 269 -14.73 40.49 1.78
N ASP A 270 -13.78 40.85 2.64
CA ASP A 270 -14.05 41.46 3.93
C ASP A 270 -14.86 42.72 3.64
N THR A 271 -16.11 42.73 4.10
CA THR A 271 -16.98 43.90 3.97
C THR A 271 -16.63 44.99 4.98
N GLY A 272 -15.48 44.87 5.67
CA GLY A 272 -14.83 45.89 6.46
C GLY A 272 -13.99 46.89 5.65
N PRO A 273 -13.87 48.14 6.12
CA PRO A 273 -13.12 49.18 5.40
C PRO A 273 -11.62 48.87 5.37
N ALA A 274 -11.08 48.90 4.14
CA ALA A 274 -9.68 48.66 3.80
C ALA A 274 -8.70 49.47 4.64
N ASP A 275 -7.64 48.81 5.12
CA ASP A 275 -6.38 49.50 5.39
C ASP A 275 -5.14 48.61 5.28
N ALA A 276 -4.12 49.20 4.66
CA ALA A 276 -2.68 48.92 4.70
C ALA A 276 -2.14 47.58 4.15
N GLN A 277 -1.73 47.67 2.89
CA GLN A 277 -0.73 46.82 2.23
C GLN A 277 0.58 46.73 3.05
N VAL A 278 1.02 45.52 3.41
CA VAL A 278 2.39 45.24 3.85
C VAL A 278 3.02 44.25 2.88
N SER A 279 4.04 44.73 2.17
CA SER A 279 4.84 43.96 1.22
C SER A 279 5.84 43.07 1.94
N VAL A 280 5.83 41.77 1.65
CA VAL A 280 6.82 40.81 2.14
C VAL A 280 7.72 40.40 0.95
N PRO A 281 9.06 40.50 1.05
CA PRO A 281 9.95 40.14 -0.05
C PRO A 281 10.16 38.62 -0.15
N LEU A 282 10.22 38.14 -1.40
CA LEU A 282 10.51 36.73 -1.76
C LEU A 282 11.94 36.31 -1.34
N PRO A 283 12.15 35.07 -0.84
CA PRO A 283 13.49 34.53 -0.66
C PRO A 283 14.09 34.03 -1.99
N PRO A 284 15.43 34.08 -2.16
CA PRO A 284 16.10 33.74 -3.40
C PRO A 284 16.15 32.23 -3.67
N THR A 285 15.95 31.88 -4.94
CA THR A 285 16.18 30.56 -5.55
C THR A 285 17.59 30.03 -5.28
N ALA A 286 17.68 28.79 -4.79
CA ALA A 286 18.90 28.02 -4.74
C ALA A 286 18.83 26.84 -5.73
N LEU A 287 19.26 27.10 -6.96
CA LEU A 287 19.91 26.09 -7.79
C LEU A 287 21.17 25.61 -7.05
N GLY A 288 21.28 24.31 -6.76
CA GLY A 288 22.57 23.74 -6.36
C GLY A 288 22.51 22.54 -5.42
N ALA A 289 22.22 21.36 -5.95
CA ALA A 289 22.75 20.08 -5.43
C ALA A 289 22.57 18.96 -6.47
N LEU A 290 23.17 19.15 -7.65
CA LEU A 290 23.55 18.02 -8.51
C LEU A 290 24.89 17.50 -7.95
N MET A 291 25.07 16.17 -7.92
CA MET A 291 26.27 15.40 -7.55
C MET A 291 26.28 14.81 -6.12
N LEU A 292 25.69 13.62 -5.94
CA LEU A 292 26.40 12.43 -5.42
C LEU A 292 25.52 11.16 -5.47
N SER A 293 25.60 10.38 -6.55
CA SER A 293 25.33 8.92 -6.48
C SER A 293 25.82 8.23 -7.75
N LEU A 294 27.12 7.97 -7.83
CA LEU A 294 27.71 7.05 -8.80
C LEU A 294 28.85 6.23 -8.19
N ALA A 295 28.73 5.79 -6.93
CA ALA A 295 29.81 5.08 -6.25
C ALA A 295 29.39 3.86 -5.40
N VAL A 296 28.23 3.24 -5.66
CA VAL A 296 27.86 1.97 -4.99
C VAL A 296 27.56 0.83 -5.98
N LEU A 297 27.48 1.08 -7.29
CA LEU A 297 27.19 0.04 -8.29
C LEU A 297 28.44 -0.43 -9.06
N LEU A 298 29.54 -0.79 -8.38
CA LEU A 298 30.68 -1.48 -9.03
C LEU A 298 31.52 -2.33 -8.06
N LEU A 299 30.87 -3.09 -7.17
CA LEU A 299 31.56 -4.13 -6.38
C LEU A 299 30.72 -5.40 -6.20
N ARG A 300 30.18 -5.94 -7.29
CA ARG A 300 29.78 -7.37 -7.41
C ARG A 300 29.91 -7.86 -8.86
N ALA A 301 31.09 -7.66 -9.45
CA ALA A 301 31.42 -8.26 -10.75
C ALA A 301 32.94 -8.53 -10.91
N ALA A 302 33.58 -9.18 -9.92
CA ALA A 302 34.86 -9.91 -10.04
C ALA A 302 35.26 -10.44 -8.65
N GLY A 303 35.59 -11.70 -8.39
CA GLY A 303 35.64 -12.88 -9.22
C GLY A 303 35.65 -14.13 -8.33
N ARG A 304 35.04 -15.21 -8.81
CA ARG A 304 35.35 -16.56 -8.35
C ARG A 304 36.61 -17.03 -9.08
N ARG A 305 37.64 -17.48 -8.35
CA ARG A 305 38.57 -18.50 -8.86
C ARG A 305 39.03 -19.42 -7.74
N THR A 306 38.84 -20.71 -8.02
CA THR A 306 39.28 -21.89 -7.28
C THR A 306 40.77 -22.11 -7.42
N VAL A 307 41.45 -22.55 -6.36
CA VAL A 307 42.75 -23.25 -6.45
C VAL A 307 42.80 -24.36 -5.38
N ARG A 308 43.06 -25.59 -5.85
CA ARG A 308 43.43 -26.77 -5.04
C ARG A 308 44.94 -26.74 -4.76
N PRO A 309 45.43 -27.38 -3.69
CA PRO A 309 46.82 -27.86 -3.67
C PRO A 309 46.90 -29.38 -3.49
N GLY A 310 47.82 -30.01 -4.21
CA GLY A 310 48.22 -31.39 -4.02
C GLY A 310 49.74 -31.55 -4.11
N LEU A 311 50.24 -32.40 -3.21
CA LEU A 311 51.49 -33.20 -3.22
C LEU A 311 52.80 -32.62 -2.62
N ASP A 312 53.03 -33.05 -1.37
CA ASP A 312 54.22 -33.61 -0.65
C ASP A 312 55.59 -33.75 -1.38
N PRO A 313 56.75 -33.80 -0.65
CA PRO A 313 57.11 -35.01 0.12
C PRO A 313 57.93 -34.84 1.44
N ALA A 314 57.62 -35.72 2.40
CA ALA A 314 58.48 -36.58 3.25
C ALA A 314 59.79 -36.06 3.89
N ILE A 315 59.90 -36.27 5.22
CA ILE A 315 61.00 -36.80 6.09
C ILE A 315 60.43 -36.67 7.52
N GLY A 316 60.28 -37.64 8.43
CA GLY A 316 60.99 -38.88 8.75
C GLY A 316 61.34 -38.83 10.25
N GLY A 317 60.73 -39.65 11.11
CA GLY A 317 61.20 -39.79 12.51
C GLY A 317 60.19 -40.22 13.57
N ARG A 318 60.12 -41.54 13.84
CA ARG A 318 59.46 -42.14 15.01
C ARG A 318 60.09 -41.67 16.33
N ARG A 319 59.30 -41.58 17.42
CA ARG A 319 59.49 -42.37 18.66
C ARG A 319 58.34 -42.22 19.66
N ARG A 320 58.16 -43.31 20.41
CA ARG A 320 57.16 -43.64 21.45
C ARG A 320 57.51 -43.03 22.82
N GLY A 321 56.53 -43.07 23.72
CA GLY A 321 56.66 -42.98 25.18
C GLY A 321 55.96 -41.73 25.70
N GLY A 322 55.04 -41.75 26.65
CA GLY A 322 54.77 -42.66 27.76
C GLY A 322 54.42 -41.77 28.95
N TYR A 323 53.27 -42.01 29.58
CA TYR A 323 52.84 -41.45 30.88
C TYR A 323 53.93 -41.67 31.94
N PRO A 324 54.02 -40.87 33.04
CA PRO A 324 53.01 -40.98 34.09
C PRO A 324 52.74 -39.73 34.99
N THR A 325 51.72 -39.96 35.83
CA THR A 325 51.25 -39.28 37.07
C THR A 325 50.64 -37.90 36.95
#